data_AF-A0A2V9ZPK8-F1
#
_entry.id   AF-A0A2V9ZPK8-F1
#
_cell.length_a   1.000
_cell.length_b   1.000
_cell.length_c   1.000
_cell.angle_alpha   90.00
_cell.angle_beta   90.00
_cell.angle_gamma   90.00
#
_symmetry.space_group_name_H-M   'P 1'
#
loop_
_entity.id
_entity.type
_entity.pdbx_description
1 polymer ?
#
loop_
_entity_poly.entity_id
_entity_poly.type
_entity_poly.pdbx_seq_one_letter_code
_entity_poly.pdbx_strand_id
1 'polypeptide(L)'
;GTLFSLQKLHDKRHISGKEFPDLTSAYEFLRHLEHRLQLRQGQQTHRLPASEADLLFLQKALEGYASGEDRIADVTGAVGRRMASVAEIYNRIIHHQQSRRRYELPETQFELRSTPEPAAVEQSHQQMLERLAGDSPELFQIASR
;
A
#
# COMPACT_ATOMS: atom_id res chain seq x y z
N GLY A 1 3.27 -6.19 -15.23
CA GLY A 1 3.11 -4.72 -15.34
C GLY A 1 2.03 -4.24 -14.39
N THR A 2 2.06 -2.97 -13.99
CA THR A 2 1.14 -2.41 -12.98
C THR A 2 -0.33 -2.58 -13.32
N LEU A 3 -0.72 -2.43 -14.59
CA LEU A 3 -2.09 -2.66 -15.05
C LEU A 3 -2.56 -4.11 -14.85
N PHE A 4 -1.68 -5.08 -15.08
CA PHE A 4 -1.98 -6.49 -14.83
C PHE A 4 -2.18 -6.77 -13.32
N SER A 5 -1.43 -6.08 -12.47
CA SER A 5 -1.63 -6.17 -11.01
C SER A 5 -2.97 -5.57 -10.59
N LEU A 6 -3.37 -4.43 -11.17
CA LEU A 6 -4.70 -3.83 -10.95
C LEU A 6 -5.82 -4.77 -11.40
N GLN A 7 -5.67 -5.41 -12.56
CA GLN A 7 -6.63 -6.41 -13.03
C GLN A 7 -6.77 -7.56 -12.03
N LYS A 8 -5.66 -8.13 -11.57
CA LYS A 8 -5.68 -9.21 -10.57
C LYS A 8 -6.33 -8.79 -9.24
N LEU A 9 -6.12 -7.55 -8.80
CA LEU A 9 -6.77 -7.02 -7.60
C LEU A 9 -8.29 -6.93 -7.79
N HIS A 10 -8.73 -6.50 -8.96
CA HIS A 10 -10.15 -6.44 -9.31
C HIS A 10 -10.76 -7.84 -9.39
N ASP A 11 -10.10 -8.79 -10.05
CA ASP A 11 -10.57 -10.17 -10.20
C ASP A 11 -10.76 -10.86 -8.85
N LYS A 12 -9.87 -10.56 -7.89
CA LYS A 12 -9.96 -11.05 -6.51
C LYS A 12 -10.90 -10.23 -5.62
N ARG A 13 -11.63 -9.26 -6.18
CA ARG A 13 -12.55 -8.34 -5.48
C ARG A 13 -11.88 -7.56 -4.34
N HIS A 14 -10.58 -7.29 -4.43
CA HIS A 14 -9.87 -6.41 -3.50
C HIS A 14 -10.09 -4.92 -3.81
N ILE A 15 -10.44 -4.61 -5.06
CA ILE A 15 -10.88 -3.30 -5.51
C ILE A 15 -12.21 -3.43 -6.23
N SER A 16 -13.07 -2.43 -6.10
CA SER A 16 -14.39 -2.37 -6.72
C SER A 16 -14.31 -2.10 -8.22
N GLY A 17 -15.38 -2.43 -8.94
CA GLY A 17 -15.53 -2.14 -10.37
C GLY A 17 -15.53 -0.65 -10.71
N LYS A 18 -15.71 0.25 -9.72
CA LYS A 18 -15.53 1.70 -9.88
C LYS A 18 -14.07 2.13 -9.68
N GLU A 19 -13.38 1.56 -8.68
CA GLU A 19 -11.97 1.89 -8.42
C GLU A 19 -11.03 1.40 -9.52
N PHE A 20 -11.33 0.25 -10.12
CA PHE A 20 -10.49 -0.33 -11.17
C PHE A 20 -10.29 0.62 -12.38
N PRO A 21 -11.34 1.16 -13.02
CA PRO A 21 -11.17 2.12 -14.12
C PRO A 21 -10.55 3.43 -13.65
N ASP A 22 -10.87 3.91 -12.44
CA ASP A 22 -10.29 5.14 -11.88
C ASP A 22 -8.76 5.02 -11.70
N LEU A 23 -8.29 3.93 -11.08
CA LEU A 23 -6.87 3.65 -10.89
C LEU A 23 -6.15 3.40 -12.22
N THR A 24 -6.81 2.71 -13.16
CA THR A 24 -6.26 2.45 -14.50
C THR A 24 -6.04 3.75 -15.27
N SER A 25 -7.07 4.61 -15.33
CA SER A 25 -6.97 5.92 -15.98
C SER A 25 -5.93 6.82 -15.31
N ALA A 26 -5.87 6.83 -13.97
CA ALA A 26 -4.87 7.59 -13.24
C ALA A 26 -3.45 7.12 -13.56
N TYR A 27 -3.21 5.80 -13.56
CA TYR A 27 -1.91 5.23 -13.89
C TYR A 27 -1.47 5.55 -15.32
N GLU A 28 -2.36 5.36 -16.30
CA GLU A 28 -2.06 5.66 -17.70
C GLU A 28 -1.71 7.13 -17.88
N PHE A 29 -2.52 8.03 -17.31
CA PHE A 29 -2.26 9.47 -17.39
C PHE A 29 -0.88 9.84 -16.83
N LEU A 30 -0.57 9.37 -15.61
CA LEU A 30 0.70 9.68 -14.95
C LEU A 30 1.90 9.10 -15.70
N ARG A 31 1.75 7.90 -16.27
CA ARG A 31 2.80 7.26 -17.08
C ARG A 31 3.04 8.02 -18.39
N HIS A 32 1.99 8.49 -19.05
CA HIS A 32 2.13 9.33 -20.24
C HIS A 32 2.82 10.65 -19.92
N LEU A 33 2.41 11.31 -18.83
CA LEU A 33 3.04 12.54 -18.35
C LEU A 33 4.54 12.32 -18.08
N GLU A 34 4.88 11.27 -17.32
CA GLU A 34 6.26 10.90 -17.01
C GLU A 34 7.08 10.68 -18.29
N HIS A 35 6.58 9.88 -19.23
CA HIS A 35 7.27 9.64 -20.49
C HIS A 35 7.51 10.92 -21.29
N ARG A 36 6.55 11.84 -21.33
CA ARG A 36 6.72 13.14 -22.03
C ARG A 36 7.76 14.01 -21.35
N LEU A 37 7.79 14.00 -20.03
CA LEU A 37 8.77 14.73 -19.24
C LEU A 37 10.19 14.18 -19.48
N GLN A 38 10.34 12.85 -19.49
CA GLN A 38 11.60 12.17 -19.76
C GLN A 38 12.12 12.42 -21.18
N LEU A 39 11.25 12.35 -22.19
CA LEU A 39 11.62 12.62 -23.59
C LEU A 39 12.14 14.05 -23.78
N ARG A 40 11.59 15.01 -23.04
CA ARG A 40 11.98 16.42 -23.16
C ARG A 40 13.29 16.74 -22.46
N GLN A 41 13.48 16.23 -21.24
CA GLN A 41 14.68 16.55 -20.44
C GLN A 41 15.86 15.62 -20.76
N GLY A 42 15.63 14.52 -21.50
CA GLY A 42 16.65 13.50 -21.78
C GLY A 42 17.13 12.78 -20.51
N GLN A 43 16.41 12.93 -19.40
CA GLN A 43 16.76 12.40 -18.08
C GLN A 43 15.53 11.84 -17.38
N GLN A 44 15.73 10.85 -16.51
CA GLN A 44 14.69 10.38 -15.60
C GLN A 44 14.40 11.47 -14.57
N THR A 45 13.29 12.16 -14.74
CA THR A 45 12.79 13.15 -13.78
C THR A 45 11.37 12.80 -13.37
N HIS A 46 11.10 12.95 -12.07
CA HIS A 46 9.80 12.71 -11.47
C HIS A 46 9.17 14.00 -10.92
N ARG A 47 9.71 15.17 -11.30
CA ARG A 47 9.23 16.47 -10.83
C ARG A 47 8.56 17.24 -11.95
N LEU A 48 7.40 17.81 -11.64
CA LEU A 48 6.76 18.77 -12.53
C LEU A 48 7.68 20.00 -12.71
N PRO A 49 7.78 20.53 -13.93
CA PRO A 49 8.54 21.74 -14.18
C PRO A 49 7.85 22.95 -13.54
N ALA A 50 8.63 23.91 -13.05
CA ALA A 50 8.12 25.14 -12.44
C ALA A 50 7.87 26.26 -13.47
N SER A 51 8.40 26.12 -14.69
CA SER A 51 8.26 27.11 -15.77
C SER A 51 6.89 27.01 -16.44
N GLU A 52 6.21 28.15 -16.59
CA GLU A 52 4.91 28.25 -17.26
C GLU A 52 4.98 27.79 -18.73
N ALA A 53 6.06 28.13 -19.44
CA ALA A 53 6.28 27.66 -20.80
C ALA A 53 6.37 26.13 -20.86
N ASP A 54 6.91 25.51 -19.81
CA ASP A 54 7.06 24.07 -19.76
C ASP A 54 5.74 23.37 -19.46
N LEU A 55 4.93 23.96 -18.57
CA LEU A 55 3.59 23.49 -18.26
C LEU A 55 2.65 23.61 -19.46
N LEU A 56 2.71 24.70 -20.23
CA LEU A 56 1.95 24.87 -21.47
C LEU A 56 2.31 23.83 -22.53
N PHE A 57 3.59 23.47 -22.64
CA PHE A 57 4.01 22.38 -23.52
C PHE A 57 3.44 21.04 -23.05
N LEU A 58 3.49 20.75 -21.74
CA LEU A 58 2.92 19.53 -21.18
C LEU A 58 1.41 19.46 -21.39
N GLN A 59 0.69 20.58 -21.26
CA GLN A 59 -0.74 20.67 -21.60
C GLN A 59 -1.00 20.21 -23.03
N LYS A 60 -0.33 20.84 -24.01
CA LYS A 60 -0.48 20.48 -25.42
C LYS A 60 -0.08 19.04 -25.72
N ALA A 61 0.98 18.54 -25.08
CA ALA A 61 1.44 17.17 -25.26
C ALA A 61 0.46 16.12 -24.68
N LEU A 62 -0.35 16.51 -23.68
CA LEU A 62 -1.36 15.67 -23.04
C LEU A 62 -2.75 15.79 -23.64
N GLU A 63 -3.06 16.84 -24.44
CA GLU A 63 -4.35 17.02 -25.13
C GLU A 63 -4.74 15.78 -25.98
N GLY A 64 -3.77 15.04 -26.52
CA GLY A 64 -4.03 13.81 -27.29
C GLY A 64 -4.35 12.55 -26.47
N TYR A 65 -4.27 12.61 -25.13
CA TYR A 65 -4.48 11.47 -24.22
C TYR A 65 -5.69 11.63 -23.30
N ALA A 66 -6.31 12.81 -23.27
CA ALA A 66 -7.60 12.97 -22.63
C ALA A 66 -8.66 12.29 -23.52
N SER A 67 -9.27 11.21 -23.05
CA SER A 67 -10.49 10.69 -23.69
C SER A 67 -11.63 11.68 -23.41
N GLY A 68 -12.11 12.36 -24.46
CA GLY A 68 -13.19 13.34 -24.38
C GLY A 68 -12.71 14.79 -24.32
N GLU A 69 -13.65 15.72 -24.46
CA GLU A 69 -13.49 17.19 -24.59
C GLU A 69 -12.77 17.90 -23.42
N ASP A 70 -12.16 17.15 -22.50
CA ASP A 70 -11.40 17.67 -21.37
C ASP A 70 -10.01 18.12 -21.83
N ARG A 71 -9.97 19.31 -22.44
CA ARG A 71 -8.72 20.06 -22.54
C ARG A 71 -8.22 20.28 -21.12
N ILE A 72 -7.02 19.80 -20.84
CA ILE A 72 -6.40 19.98 -19.53
C ILE A 72 -5.93 21.43 -19.45
N ALA A 73 -6.81 22.33 -19.02
CA ALA A 73 -6.49 23.75 -18.84
C ALA A 73 -5.48 23.99 -17.71
N ASP A 74 -5.35 23.01 -16.80
CA ASP A 74 -4.38 23.00 -15.70
C ASP A 74 -3.87 21.56 -15.46
N VAL A 75 -2.63 21.29 -15.91
CA VAL A 75 -1.97 19.99 -15.74
C VAL A 75 -1.63 19.74 -14.29
N THR A 76 -1.21 20.75 -13.54
CA THR A 76 -0.81 20.61 -12.14
C THR A 76 -2.03 20.22 -11.30
N GLY A 77 -3.15 20.91 -11.50
CA GLY A 77 -4.42 20.55 -10.87
C GLY A 77 -4.93 19.17 -11.29
N ALA A 78 -4.82 18.80 -12.58
CA ALA A 78 -5.22 17.48 -13.05
C ALA A 78 -4.39 16.35 -12.43
N VAL A 79 -3.07 16.53 -12.33
CA VAL A 79 -2.16 15.61 -11.62
C VAL A 79 -2.56 15.52 -10.15
N GLY A 80 -2.76 16.66 -9.49
CA GLY A 80 -3.15 16.73 -8.08
C GLY A 80 -4.46 15.98 -7.80
N ARG A 81 -5.50 16.19 -8.61
CA ARG A 81 -6.79 15.50 -8.47
C ARG A 81 -6.66 13.98 -8.62
N ARG A 82 -5.89 13.52 -9.63
CA ARG A 82 -5.67 12.08 -9.85
C ARG A 82 -4.85 11.46 -8.72
N MET A 83 -3.80 12.13 -8.25
CA MET A 83 -3.01 11.67 -7.09
C MET A 83 -3.85 11.59 -5.82
N ALA A 84 -4.70 12.59 -5.57
CA ALA A 84 -5.61 12.59 -4.42
C ALA A 84 -6.60 11.42 -4.48
N SER A 85 -7.24 11.20 -5.64
CA SER A 85 -8.14 10.06 -5.84
C SER A 85 -7.45 8.71 -5.62
N VAL A 86 -6.24 8.53 -6.17
CA VAL A 86 -5.44 7.32 -5.93
C VAL A 86 -5.12 7.14 -4.43
N ALA A 87 -4.75 8.22 -3.74
CA ALA A 87 -4.45 8.17 -2.31
C ALA A 87 -5.68 7.80 -1.46
N GLU A 88 -6.86 8.34 -1.79
CA GLU A 88 -8.11 7.98 -1.14
C GLU A 88 -8.45 6.50 -1.31
N ILE A 89 -8.36 6.00 -2.54
CA ILE A 89 -8.60 4.59 -2.86
C ILE A 89 -7.60 3.70 -2.10
N TYR A 90 -6.32 4.06 -2.12
CA TYR A 90 -5.28 3.32 -1.39
C TYR A 90 -5.57 3.25 0.12
N ASN A 91 -5.84 4.40 0.75
CA ASN A 91 -6.13 4.46 2.18
C ASN A 91 -7.34 3.60 2.52
N ARG A 92 -8.42 3.68 1.72
CA ARG A 92 -9.62 2.86 1.92
C ARG A 92 -9.33 1.37 1.86
N ILE A 93 -8.57 0.91 0.88
CA ILE A 93 -8.22 -0.51 0.71
C ILE A 93 -7.40 -1.01 1.90
N ILE A 94 -6.37 -0.26 2.32
CA ILE A 94 -5.50 -0.64 3.43
C ILE A 94 -6.28 -0.68 4.74
N HIS A 95 -7.11 0.33 5.03
CA HIS A 95 -7.93 0.34 6.25
C HIS A 95 -8.97 -0.78 6.26
N HIS A 96 -9.59 -1.09 5.11
CA HIS A 96 -10.52 -2.22 5.00
C HIS A 96 -9.82 -3.56 5.25
N GLN A 97 -8.61 -3.76 4.71
CA GLN A 97 -7.82 -4.98 4.95
C GLN A 97 -7.38 -5.10 6.41
N GLN A 98 -6.93 -4.02 7.03
CA GLN A 98 -6.56 -4.02 8.46
C GLN A 98 -7.75 -4.37 9.34
N SER A 99 -8.93 -3.82 9.04
CA SER A 99 -10.17 -4.13 9.75
C SER A 99 -10.52 -5.61 9.62
N ARG A 100 -10.54 -6.17 8.40
CA ARG A 100 -10.81 -7.62 8.20
C ARG A 100 -9.81 -8.51 8.95
N ARG A 101 -8.51 -8.19 8.89
CA ARG A 101 -7.48 -8.94 9.64
C ARG A 101 -7.69 -8.85 11.15
N ARG A 102 -8.13 -7.70 11.66
CA ARG A 102 -8.47 -7.52 13.09
C ARG A 102 -9.75 -8.27 13.49
N TYR A 103 -10.69 -8.48 12.58
CA TYR A 103 -11.87 -9.33 12.85
C TYR A 103 -11.57 -10.83 12.77
N GLU A 104 -10.65 -11.26 11.92
CA GLU A 104 -10.25 -12.67 11.78
C GLU A 104 -9.41 -13.18 12.97
N LEU A 105 -8.77 -12.27 13.70
CA LEU A 105 -8.18 -12.55 15.01
C LEU A 105 -9.23 -12.17 16.07
N PRO A 106 -9.83 -13.13 16.80
CA PRO A 106 -10.54 -12.77 18.03
C PRO A 106 -9.59 -11.91 18.90
N GLU A 107 -10.13 -11.05 19.76
CA GLU A 107 -9.35 -10.25 20.71
C GLU A 107 -8.65 -11.12 21.78
N THR A 108 -7.96 -12.20 21.40
CA THR A 108 -6.83 -12.71 22.15
C THR A 108 -5.74 -11.66 22.05
N GLN A 109 -5.80 -10.70 22.97
CA GLN A 109 -4.74 -9.75 23.26
C GLN A 109 -3.44 -10.54 23.39
N PHE A 110 -2.63 -10.55 22.35
CA PHE A 110 -1.28 -11.09 22.41
C PHE A 110 -0.43 -10.09 23.18
N GLU A 111 -0.54 -10.12 24.51
CA GLU A 111 0.32 -9.35 25.41
C GLU A 111 1.65 -10.07 25.54
N LEU A 112 2.71 -9.50 24.95
CA LEU A 112 4.08 -9.86 25.30
C LEU A 112 4.37 -9.30 26.69
N ARG A 113 4.04 -10.08 27.73
CA ARG A 113 4.45 -9.78 29.11
C ARG A 113 5.90 -10.20 29.28
N SER A 114 6.77 -9.22 29.51
CA SER A 114 8.08 -9.51 30.10
C SER A 114 7.85 -9.96 31.53
N THR A 115 7.80 -11.27 31.77
CA THR A 115 7.97 -11.79 33.11
C THR A 115 9.35 -11.34 33.58
N PRO A 116 9.47 -10.60 34.70
CA PRO A 116 10.78 -10.21 35.21
C PRO A 116 11.55 -11.49 35.52
N GLU A 117 12.54 -11.80 34.68
CA GLU A 117 13.56 -12.81 34.96
C GLU A 117 14.34 -12.31 36.19
N PRO A 118 14.25 -12.97 37.36
CA PRO A 118 15.25 -12.74 38.38
C PRO A 118 16.57 -13.27 37.81
N ALA A 119 17.57 -12.39 37.78
CA ALA A 119 18.85 -12.60 37.16
C ALA A 119 19.42 -14.01 37.44
N ALA A 120 19.67 -14.74 36.36
CA ALA A 120 20.73 -15.73 36.20
C ALA A 120 21.17 -16.48 37.47
N VAL A 121 20.47 -17.56 37.76
CA VAL A 121 21.11 -18.78 38.29
C VAL A 121 20.66 -19.89 37.35
N GLU A 122 21.61 -20.65 36.79
CA GLU A 122 21.41 -21.69 35.80
C GLU A 122 20.08 -22.44 35.99
N GLN A 123 19.07 -22.06 35.21
CA GLN A 123 17.74 -22.65 35.30
C GLN A 123 17.87 -24.10 34.81
N SER A 124 17.97 -25.04 35.76
CA SER A 124 17.98 -26.46 35.45
C SER A 124 16.75 -26.78 34.58
N HIS A 125 16.94 -27.58 33.53
CA HIS A 125 15.87 -28.01 32.61
C HIS A 125 14.59 -28.44 33.35
N GLN A 126 14.75 -29.03 34.53
CA GLN A 126 13.68 -29.47 35.41
C GLN A 126 12.82 -28.31 35.98
N GLN A 127 13.41 -27.15 36.28
CA GLN A 127 12.70 -25.95 36.72
C GLN A 127 11.96 -25.25 35.57
N MET A 128 12.48 -25.34 34.34
CA MET A 128 11.76 -24.88 33.15
C MET A 128 10.53 -25.76 32.89
N LEU A 129 10.69 -27.07 33.01
CA LEU A 129 9.59 -28.03 32.88
C LEU A 129 8.51 -27.84 33.96
N GLU A 130 8.87 -27.64 35.24
CA GLU A 130 7.89 -27.37 36.30
C GLU A 130 7.08 -26.08 36.06
N ARG A 131 7.71 -25.01 35.54
CA ARG A 131 6.99 -23.79 35.18
C ARG A 131 6.06 -24.00 33.98
N LEU A 132 6.54 -24.69 32.95
CA LEU A 132 5.73 -25.06 31.78
C LEU A 132 4.49 -25.86 32.19
N ALA A 133 4.61 -26.77 33.17
CA ALA A 133 3.48 -27.53 33.70
C ALA A 133 2.38 -26.65 34.34
N GLY A 134 2.78 -25.53 34.97
CA GLY A 134 1.86 -24.58 35.60
C GLY A 134 1.20 -23.62 34.62
N ASP A 135 1.96 -23.09 33.66
CA ASP A 135 1.49 -22.06 32.73
C ASP A 135 0.77 -22.63 31.51
N SER A 136 1.18 -23.83 31.05
CA SER A 136 0.57 -24.47 29.89
C SER A 136 0.79 -25.99 29.90
N PRO A 137 -0.21 -26.78 30.35
CA PRO A 137 -0.08 -28.23 30.45
C PRO A 137 0.08 -28.92 29.08
N GLU A 138 -0.40 -28.30 28.00
CA GLU A 138 -0.27 -28.83 26.63
C GLU A 138 1.18 -28.71 26.12
N LEU A 139 1.84 -27.57 26.36
CA LEU A 139 3.23 -27.37 25.96
C LEU A 139 4.20 -28.19 26.82
N PHE A 140 3.87 -28.39 28.10
CA PHE A 140 4.63 -29.27 28.97
C PHE A 140 4.73 -30.70 28.42
N GLN A 141 3.62 -31.28 27.94
CA GLN A 141 3.61 -32.63 27.38
C GLN A 141 4.50 -32.78 26.14
N ILE A 142 4.67 -31.70 25.36
CA ILE A 142 5.53 -31.68 24.18
C ILE A 142 7.01 -31.56 24.58
N ALA A 143 7.30 -30.72 25.59
CA ALA A 143 8.66 -30.48 26.07
C ALA A 143 9.21 -31.61 26.95
N SER A 144 8.34 -32.40 27.60
CA SER A 144 8.73 -33.52 28.47
C SER A 144 9.01 -34.83 27.71
N ARG A 145 9.06 -34.80 26.38
CA ARG A 145 9.19 -35.97 25.50
C ARG A 145 10.59 -36.08 24.93
#